data_AF-A0A7C2TNZ9-F1
#
_entry.id   AF-A0A7C2TNZ9-F1
#
_cell.length_a   1.000
_cell.length_b   1.000
_cell.length_c   1.000
_cell.angle_alpha   90.00
_cell.angle_beta   90.00
_cell.angle_gamma   90.00
#
_symmetry.space_group_name_H-M   'P 1'
#
loop_
_entity.id
_entity.type
_entity.pdbx_description
1 polymer ?
#
loop_
_entity_poly.entity_id
_entity_poly.type
_entity_poly.pdbx_seq_one_letter_code
_entity_poly.pdbx_strand_id
1 'polypeptide(L)'
;MIEEDNELEQLKKKRLAEMQKNISLKQKKEQSSEQKKPIPRDLVLKNLGYRGLEVLQNAESQYPNETKIVIQKLAELISSGEIDEKLDGGKLLALFRVVGLNVHVKTTINVEQDGKFISLSEKFSEKSSKNEDNLPNDGNR
;
A
#
# COMPACT_ATOMS: atom_id res chain seq x y z
N MET A 1 -28.79 64.28 -13.98
CA MET A 1 -29.42 63.03 -14.46
C MET A 1 -28.54 62.19 -15.38
N ILE A 2 -27.53 62.72 -16.11
CA ILE A 2 -26.60 61.91 -16.94
C ILE A 2 -25.36 61.44 -16.15
N GLU A 3 -24.93 62.21 -15.15
CA GLU A 3 -23.76 61.88 -14.32
C GLU A 3 -24.01 60.72 -13.34
N GLU A 4 -25.22 60.63 -12.78
CA GLU A 4 -25.62 59.54 -11.88
C GLU A 4 -25.61 58.17 -12.58
N ASP A 5 -25.97 58.12 -13.86
CA ASP A 5 -26.01 56.87 -14.65
C ASP A 5 -24.59 56.35 -14.96
N ASN A 6 -23.64 57.26 -15.22
CA ASN A 6 -22.24 56.91 -15.47
C ASN A 6 -21.54 56.40 -14.20
N GLU A 7 -21.85 57.00 -13.04
CA GLU A 7 -21.35 56.54 -11.75
C GLU A 7 -21.93 55.15 -11.38
N LEU A 8 -23.22 54.94 -11.68
CA LEU A 8 -23.89 53.64 -11.49
C LEU A 8 -23.25 52.53 -12.35
N GLU A 9 -22.90 52.84 -13.59
CA GLU A 9 -22.21 51.90 -14.49
C GLU A 9 -20.81 51.53 -13.99
N GLN A 10 -20.05 52.50 -13.48
CA GLN A 10 -18.72 52.27 -12.92
C GLN A 10 -18.78 51.37 -11.68
N LEU A 11 -19.77 51.58 -10.81
CA LEU A 11 -20.03 50.73 -9.64
C LEU A 11 -20.37 49.29 -10.02
N LYS A 12 -21.20 49.08 -11.06
CA LYS A 12 -21.52 47.75 -11.59
C LYS A 12 -20.29 47.04 -12.16
N LYS A 13 -19.47 47.74 -12.95
CA LYS A 13 -18.21 47.21 -13.52
C LYS A 13 -17.23 46.78 -12.42
N LYS A 14 -17.10 47.57 -11.35
CA LYS A 14 -16.23 47.26 -10.22
C LYS A 14 -16.68 45.99 -9.47
N ARG A 15 -17.98 45.86 -9.18
CA ARG A 15 -18.54 44.64 -8.55
C ARG A 15 -18.39 43.40 -9.42
N LEU A 16 -18.62 43.51 -10.73
CA LEU A 16 -18.45 42.38 -11.66
C LEU A 16 -16.99 41.92 -11.71
N ALA A 17 -16.04 42.85 -11.74
CA ALA A 17 -14.61 42.52 -11.71
C ALA A 17 -14.20 41.85 -10.39
N GLU A 18 -14.75 42.28 -9.26
CA GLU A 18 -14.50 41.68 -7.94
C GLU A 18 -15.10 40.27 -7.84
N MET A 19 -16.31 40.06 -8.37
CA MET A 19 -16.95 38.75 -8.42
C MET A 19 -16.19 37.78 -9.32
N GLN A 20 -15.75 38.23 -10.50
CA GLN A 20 -14.91 37.42 -11.40
C GLN A 20 -13.58 37.03 -10.74
N LYS A 21 -12.90 37.97 -10.06
CA LYS A 21 -11.68 37.68 -9.30
C LYS A 21 -11.92 36.63 -8.21
N ASN A 22 -13.02 36.75 -7.46
CA ASN A 22 -13.36 35.78 -6.42
C ASN A 22 -13.68 34.39 -6.97
N ILE A 23 -14.36 34.31 -8.12
CA ILE A 23 -14.62 33.04 -8.81
C ILE A 23 -13.30 32.42 -9.31
N SER A 24 -12.43 33.20 -9.95
CA SER A 24 -11.12 32.71 -10.41
C SER A 24 -10.20 32.29 -9.26
N LEU A 25 -10.27 32.94 -8.10
CA LEU A 25 -9.51 32.55 -6.90
C LEU A 25 -10.05 31.25 -6.28
N LYS A 26 -11.37 31.03 -6.28
CA LYS A 26 -11.98 29.77 -5.85
C LYS A 26 -11.66 28.63 -6.80
N GLN A 27 -11.77 28.87 -8.12
CA GLN A 27 -11.39 27.90 -9.15
C GLN A 27 -9.90 27.59 -9.11
N LYS A 28 -9.02 28.57 -8.88
CA LYS A 28 -7.58 28.32 -8.65
C LYS A 28 -7.33 27.53 -7.37
N LYS A 29 -8.10 27.75 -6.30
CA LYS A 29 -7.98 26.97 -5.06
C LYS A 29 -8.44 25.52 -5.26
N GLU A 30 -9.54 25.31 -5.98
CA GLU A 30 -10.08 23.98 -6.32
C GLU A 30 -9.23 23.23 -7.36
N GLN A 31 -8.57 23.94 -8.29
CA GLN A 31 -7.60 23.34 -9.22
C GLN A 31 -6.20 23.18 -8.60
N SER A 32 -5.88 23.91 -7.53
CA SER A 32 -4.59 23.75 -6.81
C SER A 32 -4.58 22.57 -5.85
N SER A 33 -5.70 21.88 -5.61
CA SER A 33 -5.71 20.60 -4.90
C SER A 33 -5.11 19.44 -5.71
N GLU A 34 -4.94 19.58 -7.02
CA GLU A 34 -4.31 18.57 -7.89
C GLU A 34 -2.77 18.65 -7.99
N GLN A 35 -2.11 19.62 -7.34
CA GLN A 35 -0.64 19.72 -7.35
C GLN A 35 -0.01 19.48 -5.97
N LYS A 36 -0.62 18.61 -5.14
CA LYS A 36 0.16 17.98 -4.07
C LYS A 36 1.13 17.04 -4.77
N LYS A 37 2.44 17.34 -4.67
CA LYS A 37 3.51 16.40 -5.02
C LYS A 37 3.06 15.00 -4.58
N PRO A 38 3.07 14.00 -5.48
CA PRO A 38 2.52 12.70 -5.15
C PRO A 38 3.23 12.22 -3.88
N ILE A 39 2.42 11.84 -2.88
CA ILE A 39 2.96 11.38 -1.60
C ILE A 39 3.83 10.17 -1.94
N PRO A 40 5.08 10.07 -1.45
CA PRO A 40 5.99 8.97 -1.80
C PRO A 40 5.33 7.60 -1.65
N ARG A 41 4.51 7.45 -0.60
CA ARG A 41 3.68 6.27 -0.35
C ARG A 41 2.72 5.96 -1.50
N ASP A 42 2.02 6.95 -2.05
CA ASP A 42 1.03 6.75 -3.10
C ASP A 42 1.67 6.27 -4.40
N LEU A 43 2.89 6.72 -4.70
CA LEU A 43 3.66 6.23 -5.86
C LEU A 43 4.01 4.76 -5.69
N VAL A 44 4.49 4.38 -4.51
CA VAL A 44 4.80 2.98 -4.20
C VAL A 44 3.53 2.14 -4.30
N LEU A 45 2.42 2.58 -3.68
CA LEU A 45 1.13 1.86 -3.70
C LEU A 45 0.63 1.57 -5.12
N LYS A 46 0.76 2.53 -6.04
CA LYS A 46 0.36 2.34 -7.45
C LYS A 46 1.19 1.26 -8.15
N ASN A 47 2.44 1.08 -7.75
CA ASN A 47 3.34 0.11 -8.35
C ASN A 47 3.37 -1.25 -7.63
N LEU A 48 2.57 -1.44 -6.57
CA LEU A 48 2.49 -2.72 -5.86
C LEU A 48 1.77 -3.80 -6.69
N GLY A 49 2.30 -5.01 -6.62
CA GLY A 49 1.72 -6.22 -7.19
C GLY A 49 0.94 -7.05 -6.16
N TYR A 50 0.78 -8.35 -6.46
CA TYR A 50 0.06 -9.30 -5.60
C TYR A 50 0.60 -9.28 -4.16
N ARG A 51 -0.30 -9.09 -3.20
CA ARG A 51 0.00 -8.99 -1.75
C ARG A 51 1.04 -7.94 -1.33
N GLY A 52 1.43 -7.02 -2.22
CA GLY A 52 2.40 -5.97 -1.88
C GLY A 52 1.90 -5.03 -0.79
N LEU A 53 0.60 -4.71 -0.80
CA LEU A 53 -0.02 -3.83 0.20
C LEU A 53 0.01 -4.42 1.61
N GLU A 54 -0.23 -5.73 1.75
CA GLU A 54 -0.16 -6.44 3.03
C GLU A 54 1.25 -6.39 3.61
N VAL A 55 2.25 -6.67 2.78
CA VAL A 55 3.66 -6.62 3.17
C VAL A 55 4.05 -5.21 3.59
N LEU A 56 3.66 -4.20 2.82
CA LEU A 56 3.97 -2.80 3.12
C LEU A 56 3.35 -2.36 4.45
N GLN A 57 2.08 -2.70 4.70
CA GLN A 57 1.41 -2.40 5.96
C GLN A 57 2.08 -3.09 7.16
N ASN A 58 2.46 -4.35 7.01
CA ASN A 58 3.19 -5.08 8.06
C ASN A 58 4.55 -4.44 8.34
N ALA A 59 5.27 -4.01 7.29
CA ALA A 59 6.54 -3.33 7.43
C ALA A 59 6.39 -1.99 8.17
N GLU A 60 5.39 -1.19 7.82
CA GLU A 60 5.12 0.10 8.48
C GLU A 60 4.69 -0.07 9.94
N SER A 61 3.94 -1.14 10.25
CA SER A 61 3.53 -1.43 11.63
C SER A 61 4.69 -1.95 12.49
N GLN A 62 5.60 -2.73 11.92
CA GLN A 62 6.70 -3.36 12.66
C GLN A 62 7.95 -2.48 12.74
N TYR A 63 8.25 -1.74 11.67
CA TYR A 63 9.45 -0.92 11.49
C TYR A 63 9.08 0.46 10.91
N PRO A 64 8.39 1.33 11.66
CA PRO A 64 7.80 2.57 11.13
C PRO A 64 8.83 3.58 10.62
N ASN A 65 9.98 3.70 11.29
CA ASN A 65 11.00 4.70 10.95
C ASN A 65 11.81 4.26 9.73
N GLU A 66 12.23 3.00 9.73
CA GLU A 66 13.06 2.39 8.70
C GLU A 66 12.25 2.22 7.41
N THR A 67 11.00 1.76 7.51
CA THR A 67 10.12 1.60 6.35
C THR A 67 9.84 2.94 5.67
N LYS A 68 9.74 4.04 6.42
CA LYS A 68 9.58 5.37 5.84
C LYS A 68 10.75 5.77 4.93
N ILE A 69 11.98 5.43 5.32
CA ILE A 69 13.19 5.69 4.53
C ILE A 69 13.16 4.84 3.25
N VAL A 70 12.80 3.55 3.37
CA VAL A 70 12.68 2.63 2.23
C VAL A 70 11.61 3.11 1.25
N ILE A 71 10.43 3.52 1.72
CA ILE A 71 9.34 4.06 0.88
C ILE A 71 9.80 5.30 0.12
N GLN A 72 10.52 6.20 0.79
CA GLN A 72 11.02 7.40 0.14
C GLN A 72 11.99 7.05 -1.01
N LYS A 73 12.92 6.12 -0.76
CA LYS A 73 13.86 5.67 -1.80
C LYS A 73 13.20 4.90 -2.93
N LEU A 74 12.24 4.03 -2.62
CA LEU A 74 11.44 3.34 -3.64
C LEU A 74 10.65 4.33 -4.50
N ALA A 75 10.06 5.36 -3.90
CA ALA A 75 9.33 6.38 -4.64
C ALA A 75 10.24 7.18 -5.58
N GLU A 76 11.47 7.50 -5.14
CA GLU A 76 12.50 8.14 -5.98
C GLU A 76 12.84 7.26 -7.19
N LEU A 77 13.11 5.96 -6.96
CA LEU A 77 13.46 5.01 -8.01
C LEU A 77 12.32 4.77 -9.00
N ILE A 78 11.08 4.64 -8.53
CA ILE A 78 9.89 4.51 -9.39
C ILE A 78 9.69 5.79 -10.20
N SER A 79 9.85 6.96 -9.59
CA SER A 79 9.69 8.25 -10.29
C SER A 79 10.76 8.47 -11.36
N SER A 80 11.96 7.94 -11.15
CA SER A 80 13.07 8.02 -12.11
C SER A 80 12.93 7.04 -13.28
N GLY A 81 12.03 6.05 -13.18
CA GLY A 81 11.86 4.99 -14.18
C GLY A 81 12.88 3.85 -14.10
N GLU A 82 13.75 3.83 -13.08
CA GLU A 82 14.66 2.71 -12.83
C GLU A 82 13.91 1.43 -12.45
N ILE A 83 12.73 1.56 -11.84
CA ILE A 83 11.81 0.47 -11.53
C ILE A 83 10.51 0.69 -12.30
N ASP A 84 10.36 -0.02 -13.41
CA ASP A 84 9.13 -0.04 -14.22
C ASP A 84 8.29 -1.32 -13.99
N GLU A 85 8.84 -2.31 -13.28
CA GLU A 85 8.11 -3.53 -12.95
C GLU A 85 7.25 -3.38 -11.69
N LYS A 86 6.17 -4.16 -11.64
CA LYS A 86 5.35 -4.26 -10.42
C LYS A 86 6.13 -4.92 -9.29
N LEU A 87 6.03 -4.29 -8.12
CA LEU A 87 6.65 -4.77 -6.89
C LEU A 87 5.66 -5.65 -6.12
N ASP A 88 5.71 -6.96 -6.36
CA ASP A 88 4.88 -7.91 -5.62
C ASP A 88 5.32 -8.05 -4.15
N GLY A 89 4.51 -8.74 -3.34
CA GLY A 89 4.82 -8.98 -1.93
C GLY A 89 6.09 -9.79 -1.71
N GLY A 90 6.45 -10.69 -2.64
CA GLY A 90 7.66 -11.51 -2.54
C GLY A 90 8.93 -10.67 -2.71
N LYS A 91 8.99 -9.84 -3.75
CA LYS A 91 10.06 -8.88 -4.03
C LYS A 91 10.17 -7.85 -2.92
N LEU A 92 9.06 -7.32 -2.42
CA LEU A 92 9.07 -6.36 -1.33
C LEU A 92 9.59 -6.99 -0.02
N LEU A 93 9.19 -8.23 0.30
CA LEU A 93 9.75 -8.97 1.43
C LEU A 93 11.25 -9.25 1.26
N ALA A 94 11.68 -9.63 0.06
CA ALA A 94 13.09 -9.87 -0.24
C ALA A 94 13.91 -8.59 -0.05
N LEU A 95 13.42 -7.44 -0.54
CA LEU A 95 14.04 -6.13 -0.35
C LEU A 95 14.22 -5.84 1.14
N PHE A 96 13.14 -5.94 1.92
CA PHE A 96 13.22 -5.67 3.36
C PHE A 96 14.25 -6.56 4.05
N ARG A 97 14.32 -7.86 3.71
CA ARG A 97 15.34 -8.77 4.24
C ARG A 97 16.76 -8.35 3.88
N VAL A 98 17.00 -7.93 2.64
CA VAL A 98 18.33 -7.46 2.19
C VAL A 98 18.75 -6.19 2.95
N VAL A 99 17.80 -5.31 3.25
CA VAL A 99 18.03 -4.09 4.03
C VAL A 99 18.13 -4.38 5.54
N GLY A 100 17.93 -5.62 5.98
CA GLY A 100 18.02 -6.04 7.38
C GLY A 100 16.71 -5.94 8.18
N LEU A 101 15.58 -5.66 7.51
CA LEU A 101 14.26 -5.59 8.11
C LEU A 101 13.54 -6.94 7.97
N ASN A 102 13.42 -7.67 9.07
CA ASN A 102 12.70 -8.95 9.07
C ASN A 102 11.20 -8.72 9.26
N VAL A 103 10.51 -8.35 8.18
CA VAL A 103 9.07 -8.12 8.18
C VAL A 103 8.31 -9.45 8.25
N HIS A 104 7.53 -9.63 9.30
CA HIS A 104 6.72 -10.82 9.50
C HIS A 104 5.35 -10.66 8.85
N VAL A 105 4.92 -11.67 8.09
CA VAL A 105 3.61 -11.71 7.43
C VAL A 105 2.89 -12.96 7.88
N LYS A 106 1.62 -12.83 8.26
CA LYS A 106 0.82 -13.99 8.65
C LYS A 106 0.63 -14.90 7.44
N THR A 107 1.13 -16.12 7.53
CA THR A 107 1.03 -17.12 6.46
C THR A 107 0.46 -18.41 7.02
N THR A 108 -0.36 -19.08 6.20
CA THR A 108 -0.94 -20.39 6.51
C THR A 108 -0.65 -21.31 5.34
N ILE A 109 -0.13 -22.51 5.61
CA ILE A 109 0.12 -23.53 4.61
C ILE A 109 -0.95 -24.61 4.75
N ASN A 110 -1.72 -24.81 3.68
CA ASN A 110 -2.71 -25.87 3.58
C ASN A 110 -2.26 -26.87 2.51
N VAL A 111 -2.47 -28.16 2.76
CA VAL A 111 -2.12 -29.27 1.87
C VAL A 111 -3.41 -29.95 1.42
N GLU A 112 -3.54 -30.22 0.13
CA GLU A 112 -4.65 -31.02 -0.38
C GLU A 112 -4.36 -32.51 -0.17
N GLN A 113 -5.27 -33.20 0.49
CA GLN A 113 -5.26 -34.64 0.67
C GLN A 113 -6.66 -35.18 0.40
N ASP A 114 -6.77 -36.13 -0.54
CA ASP A 114 -8.02 -36.82 -0.85
C ASP A 114 -9.20 -35.84 -1.15
N GLY A 115 -8.90 -34.73 -1.82
CA GLY A 115 -9.88 -33.68 -2.17
C GLY A 115 -10.27 -32.72 -1.04
N LYS A 116 -9.60 -32.80 0.13
CA LYS A 116 -9.81 -31.88 1.26
C LYS A 116 -8.53 -31.10 1.57
N PHE A 117 -8.68 -29.83 1.92
CA PHE A 117 -7.56 -29.01 2.42
C PHE A 117 -7.42 -29.18 3.93
N ILE A 118 -6.30 -29.76 4.36
CA ILE A 118 -5.89 -29.87 5.76
C ILE A 118 -4.69 -28.96 6.02
N SER A 119 -4.53 -28.51 7.26
CA SER A 119 -3.35 -27.72 7.61
C SER A 119 -2.08 -28.58 7.57
N LEU A 120 -0.94 -27.95 7.29
CA LEU A 120 0.35 -28.67 7.30
C LEU A 120 0.63 -29.33 8.66
N SER A 121 0.27 -28.67 9.75
CA SER A 121 0.42 -29.20 11.11
C SER A 121 -0.39 -30.48 11.33
N GLU A 122 -1.66 -30.50 10.90
CA GLU A 122 -2.52 -31.69 10.97
C GLU A 122 -1.91 -32.86 10.19
N LYS A 123 -1.43 -32.60 8.95
CA LYS A 123 -0.80 -33.62 8.10
C LYS A 123 0.39 -34.32 8.79
N PHE A 124 1.20 -33.59 9.54
CA PHE A 124 2.34 -34.18 10.26
C PHE A 124 1.90 -34.93 11.52
N SER A 125 0.91 -34.42 12.26
CA SER A 125 0.40 -35.09 13.47
C SER A 125 -0.27 -36.44 13.20
N GLU A 126 -0.96 -36.60 12.07
CA GLU A 126 -1.60 -37.87 11.70
C GLU A 126 -0.60 -38.99 11.37
N LYS A 127 0.62 -38.63 10.92
CA LYS A 127 1.66 -39.63 10.61
C LYS A 127 2.33 -40.17 11.87
N SER A 128 2.49 -39.36 12.91
CA SER A 128 3.08 -39.81 14.18
C SER A 128 2.21 -40.85 14.88
N SER A 129 0.88 -40.71 14.84
CA SER A 129 -0.05 -41.62 15.51
C SER A 129 -0.20 -42.98 14.83
N LYS A 130 0.03 -43.09 13.51
CA LYS A 130 -0.07 -44.38 12.78
C LYS A 130 1.16 -45.29 12.94
N ASN A 131 2.28 -44.79 13.45
CA ASN A 131 3.53 -45.55 13.59
C ASN A 131 3.67 -46.25 14.96
N GLU A 132 2.89 -45.87 15.97
CA GLU A 132 2.92 -46.48 17.31
C GLU A 132 2.18 -47.84 17.36
N ASP A 133 1.28 -48.11 16.40
CA ASP A 133 0.45 -49.32 16.38
C ASP A 133 1.14 -50.58 15.81
N ASN A 134 2.43 -50.50 15.46
CA ASN A 134 3.19 -51.60 14.82
C ASN A 134 4.47 -52.00 15.58
N LEU A 135 4.50 -51.90 16.93
CA LEU A 135 5.52 -52.61 17.70
C LEU A 135 5.11 -54.08 17.85
N PRO A 136 5.92 -55.05 17.36
CA PRO A 136 5.67 -56.45 17.67
C PRO A 136 5.78 -56.63 19.20
N ASN A 137 4.68 -57.09 19.80
CA ASN A 137 4.63 -57.55 21.17
C ASN A 137 5.50 -58.79 21.28
N ASP A 138 6.81 -58.60 21.50
CA ASP A 138 7.76 -59.69 21.75
C ASP A 138 7.54 -60.18 23.19
N GLY A 139 6.45 -60.95 23.33
CA GLY A 139 6.00 -61.55 24.57
C GLY A 139 7.00 -62.61 25.04
N ASN A 140 7.99 -62.19 25.82
CA ASN A 140 8.90 -63.06 26.53
C ASN A 140 8.41 -63.25 27.98
N ARG A 141 7.77 -64.40 28.24
CA ARG A 141 7.88 -65.22 29.48
C ARG A 141 6.97 -66.44 29.42
#